data_AF-W7CY49-F1
#
_entry.id   AF-W7CY49-F1
#
_cell.length_a   1.000
_cell.length_b   1.000
_cell.length_c   1.000
_cell.angle_alpha   90.00
_cell.angle_beta   90.00
_cell.angle_gamma   90.00
#
_symmetry.space_group_name_H-M   'P 1'
#
loop_
_entity.id
_entity.type
_entity.pdbx_description
1 polymer ?
#
loop_
_entity_poly.entity_id
_entity_poly.type
_entity_poly.pdbx_seq_one_letter_code
_entity_poly.pdbx_strand_id
1 'polypeptide(L)'
;PIGKPVLLRRTKMHEQLLGADYELFVDTEADFLEKTQLALSDSAVYRRAAKTLYEASQYFTLEASYNRLKQLLWSYNKEPMNLLFASHDLKFMTDIIDYLQAQPWIKVKIDHWSNHTEHDAAKSQELLEWADMIFCEWGLGNAVWYSKHKKPDQKLLVRVHAQEKRTQHPFHYNLEAIDHIIAVCPFILEEMHRICQIPRHKMILIANTIDTEKLDRPKQANIDFNIGICGVIPKIKGLDQALDIFEQLWQTDNRYTLFIKGKLPKDVPWLMGRTAEREYYEAV
;
A
#
# COMPACT_ATOMS: atom_id res chain seq x y z
N PRO A 1 -9.69 13.08 -18.36
CA PRO A 1 -10.64 12.22 -19.11
C PRO A 1 -9.90 11.49 -20.24
N ILE A 2 -9.48 10.26 -19.99
CA ILE A 2 -8.81 9.41 -20.99
C ILE A 2 -9.89 8.85 -21.92
N GLY A 3 -9.64 8.81 -23.24
CA GLY A 3 -10.54 8.19 -24.22
C GLY A 3 -11.74 9.02 -24.66
N LYS A 4 -11.60 10.35 -24.76
CA LYS A 4 -12.57 11.19 -25.49
C LYS A 4 -12.02 11.53 -26.89
N PRO A 5 -12.85 11.63 -27.93
CA PRO A 5 -12.42 12.11 -29.23
C PRO A 5 -11.85 13.53 -29.11
N VAL A 6 -10.81 13.82 -29.89
CA VAL A 6 -10.19 15.14 -29.95
C VAL A 6 -10.19 15.60 -31.39
N LEU A 7 -10.55 16.86 -31.61
CA LEU A 7 -10.32 17.54 -32.88
C LEU A 7 -8.95 18.20 -32.80
N LEU A 8 -8.05 17.86 -33.73
CA LEU A 8 -6.69 18.38 -33.72
C LEU A 8 -6.13 18.53 -35.13
N ARG A 9 -5.09 19.36 -35.24
CA ARG A 9 -4.42 19.62 -36.52
C ARG A 9 -3.76 18.38 -37.09
N ARG A 10 -3.82 18.19 -38.41
CA ARG A 10 -3.07 17.15 -39.08
C ARG A 10 -1.58 17.52 -39.11
N THR A 11 -0.78 16.77 -38.37
CA THR A 11 0.68 16.90 -38.37
C THR A 11 1.30 15.51 -38.47
N LYS A 12 2.56 15.42 -38.94
CA LYS A 12 3.28 14.14 -38.98
C LYS A 12 3.30 13.43 -37.62
N MET A 13 3.43 14.19 -36.53
CA MET A 13 3.41 13.65 -35.17
C MET A 13 2.03 13.07 -34.81
N HIS A 14 0.95 13.78 -35.14
CA HIS A 14 -0.40 13.32 -34.83
C HIS A 14 -0.82 12.12 -35.69
N GLU A 15 -0.41 12.08 -36.95
CA GLU A 15 -0.62 10.90 -37.81
C GLU A 15 0.14 9.67 -37.30
N GLN A 16 1.37 9.85 -36.81
CA GLN A 16 2.13 8.76 -36.18
C GLN A 16 1.43 8.23 -34.92
N LEU A 17 0.73 9.09 -34.18
CA LEU A 17 0.04 8.72 -32.94
C LEU A 17 -1.34 8.10 -33.19
N LEU A 18 -2.11 8.64 -34.13
CA LEU A 18 -3.54 8.35 -34.29
C LEU A 18 -3.86 7.56 -35.57
N GLY A 19 -2.88 7.38 -36.45
CA GLY A 19 -3.11 6.84 -37.79
C GLY A 19 -3.44 7.95 -38.80
N ALA A 20 -3.11 7.70 -40.07
CA ALA A 20 -3.42 8.62 -41.17
C ALA A 20 -4.92 8.68 -41.49
N ASP A 21 -5.69 7.71 -40.99
CA ASP A 21 -7.13 7.51 -41.15
C ASP A 21 -7.95 8.13 -40.01
N TYR A 22 -7.33 8.82 -39.04
CA TYR A 22 -8.07 9.48 -37.96
C TYR A 22 -9.02 10.56 -38.50
N GLU A 23 -10.33 10.31 -38.33
CA GLU A 23 -11.40 11.04 -39.02
C GLU A 23 -11.60 12.49 -38.56
N LEU A 24 -11.04 12.87 -37.40
CA LEU A 24 -11.23 14.17 -36.74
C LEU A 24 -9.99 15.08 -36.83
N PHE A 25 -9.15 14.88 -37.85
CA PHE A 25 -8.16 15.90 -38.23
C PHE A 25 -8.85 17.16 -38.77
N VAL A 26 -8.36 18.32 -38.37
CA VAL A 26 -8.89 19.64 -38.74
C VAL A 26 -7.77 20.60 -39.09
N ASP A 27 -7.78 21.21 -40.27
CA ASP A 27 -6.73 22.16 -40.68
C ASP A 27 -7.25 23.61 -40.81
N THR A 28 -8.57 23.76 -40.94
CA THR A 28 -9.27 25.04 -41.05
C THR A 28 -10.42 25.17 -40.04
N GLU A 29 -10.95 26.39 -39.88
CA GLU A 29 -12.15 26.64 -39.07
C GLU A 29 -13.38 25.92 -39.61
N ALA A 30 -13.51 25.83 -40.95
CA ALA A 30 -14.59 25.10 -41.60
C ALA A 30 -14.54 23.59 -41.25
N ASP A 31 -13.35 22.98 -41.30
CA ASP A 31 -13.16 21.59 -40.88
C ASP A 31 -13.53 21.41 -39.41
N PHE A 32 -13.16 22.35 -38.54
CA PHE A 32 -13.47 22.26 -37.12
C PHE A 32 -14.98 22.20 -36.87
N LEU A 33 -15.77 23.05 -37.54
CA LEU A 33 -17.23 23.04 -37.43
C LEU A 33 -17.82 21.73 -37.97
N GLU A 34 -17.40 21.30 -39.16
CA GLU A 34 -17.87 20.06 -39.79
C GLU A 34 -17.56 18.83 -38.91
N LYS A 35 -16.31 18.69 -38.46
CA LYS A 35 -15.86 17.56 -37.65
C LYS A 35 -16.45 17.57 -36.25
N THR A 36 -16.77 18.74 -35.70
CA THR A 36 -17.49 18.85 -34.43
C THR A 36 -18.89 18.29 -34.59
N GLN A 37 -19.60 18.69 -35.64
CA GLN A 37 -20.94 18.17 -35.93
C GLN A 37 -20.89 16.66 -36.21
N LEU A 38 -19.91 16.18 -36.98
CA LEU A 38 -19.70 14.76 -37.24
C LEU A 38 -19.50 13.96 -35.95
N ALA A 39 -18.60 14.39 -35.08
CA ALA A 39 -18.32 13.70 -33.81
C ALA A 39 -19.54 13.67 -32.88
N LEU A 40 -20.39 14.70 -32.90
CA LEU A 40 -21.60 14.79 -32.07
C LEU A 40 -22.80 14.04 -32.64
N SER A 41 -22.88 13.88 -33.96
CA SER A 41 -24.02 13.27 -34.65
C SER A 41 -23.80 11.80 -35.03
N ASP A 42 -22.55 11.36 -35.19
CA ASP A 42 -22.21 9.97 -35.54
C ASP A 42 -21.54 9.24 -34.36
N SER A 43 -22.31 8.37 -33.72
CA SER A 43 -21.84 7.55 -32.59
C SER A 43 -20.73 6.54 -32.96
N ALA A 44 -20.63 6.14 -34.23
CA ALA A 44 -19.61 5.21 -34.69
C ALA A 44 -18.28 5.94 -34.88
N VAL A 45 -18.29 7.13 -35.50
CA VAL A 45 -17.11 8.01 -35.59
C VAL A 45 -16.63 8.38 -34.19
N TYR A 46 -17.53 8.79 -33.30
CA TYR A 46 -17.19 9.09 -31.91
C TYR A 46 -16.46 7.91 -31.24
N ARG A 47 -17.03 6.70 -31.32
CA ARG A 47 -16.46 5.51 -30.68
C ARG A 47 -15.10 5.14 -31.26
N ARG A 48 -14.92 5.20 -32.59
CA ARG A 48 -13.62 4.94 -33.23
C ARG A 48 -12.58 5.96 -32.78
N ALA A 49 -12.88 7.25 -32.88
CA ALA A 49 -11.95 8.29 -32.48
C ALA A 49 -11.60 8.24 -30.98
N ALA A 50 -12.59 7.97 -30.12
CA ALA A 50 -12.39 7.77 -28.68
C ALA A 50 -11.46 6.58 -28.39
N LYS A 51 -11.67 5.45 -29.07
CA LYS A 51 -10.84 4.25 -28.96
C LYS A 51 -9.41 4.51 -29.41
N THR A 52 -9.22 5.13 -30.58
CA THR A 52 -7.89 5.51 -31.08
C THR A 52 -7.15 6.41 -30.09
N LEU A 53 -7.82 7.42 -29.54
CA LEU A 53 -7.26 8.31 -28.51
C LEU A 53 -6.91 7.54 -27.22
N TYR A 54 -7.79 6.64 -26.78
CA TYR A 54 -7.53 5.80 -25.61
C TYR A 54 -6.29 4.92 -25.82
N GLU A 55 -6.19 4.24 -26.96
CA GLU A 55 -5.07 3.36 -27.32
C GLU A 55 -3.76 4.15 -27.43
N ALA A 56 -3.76 5.27 -28.16
CA ALA A 56 -2.60 6.15 -28.27
C ALA A 56 -2.14 6.68 -26.90
N SER A 57 -3.08 7.00 -26.01
CA SER A 57 -2.75 7.49 -24.67
C SER A 57 -2.12 6.44 -23.75
N GLN A 58 -2.32 5.13 -24.01
CA GLN A 58 -1.76 4.07 -23.16
C GLN A 58 -0.24 4.15 -23.04
N TYR A 59 0.43 4.51 -24.15
CA TYR A 59 1.88 4.67 -24.21
C TYR A 59 2.41 5.84 -23.36
N PHE A 60 1.55 6.81 -23.04
CA PHE A 60 1.87 8.02 -22.27
C PHE A 60 1.30 8.00 -20.86
N THR A 61 0.74 6.87 -20.42
CA THR A 61 0.39 6.68 -19.01
C THR A 61 1.65 6.82 -18.14
N LEU A 62 1.47 7.18 -16.87
CA LEU A 62 2.59 7.27 -15.93
C LEU A 62 3.31 5.92 -15.80
N GLU A 63 2.54 4.83 -15.75
CA GLU A 63 3.07 3.47 -15.65
C GLU A 63 3.86 3.06 -16.90
N ALA A 64 3.32 3.26 -18.12
CA ALA A 64 4.03 2.94 -19.35
C ALA A 64 5.28 3.81 -19.51
N SER A 65 5.18 5.09 -19.17
CA SER A 65 6.31 6.02 -19.20
C SER A 65 7.39 5.63 -18.19
N TYR A 66 6.99 5.26 -16.96
CA TYR A 66 7.91 4.74 -15.95
C TYR A 66 8.59 3.47 -16.43
N ASN A 67 7.84 2.48 -16.94
CA ASN A 67 8.42 1.23 -17.44
C ASN A 67 9.41 1.44 -18.58
N ARG A 68 9.14 2.38 -19.48
CA ARG A 68 10.03 2.75 -20.58
C ARG A 68 11.28 3.48 -20.12
N LEU A 69 11.14 4.39 -19.15
CA LEU A 69 12.21 5.31 -18.78
C LEU A 69 13.00 4.86 -17.55
N LYS A 70 12.45 3.99 -16.69
CA LYS A 70 13.07 3.63 -15.40
C LYS A 70 14.49 3.12 -15.56
N GLN A 71 14.74 2.21 -16.51
CA GLN A 71 16.09 1.67 -16.71
C GLN A 71 17.10 2.76 -17.07
N LEU A 72 16.72 3.68 -17.96
CA LEU A 72 17.56 4.82 -18.34
C LEU A 72 17.76 5.77 -17.16
N LEU A 73 16.69 6.15 -16.46
CA LEU A 73 16.75 7.06 -15.30
C LEU A 73 17.63 6.47 -14.19
N TRP A 74 17.47 5.19 -13.87
CA TRP A 74 18.28 4.49 -12.87
C TRP A 74 19.72 4.27 -13.34
N SER A 75 20.00 4.20 -14.65
CA SER A 75 21.38 4.11 -15.16
C SER A 75 22.24 5.33 -14.82
N TYR A 76 21.61 6.49 -14.58
CA TYR A 76 22.31 7.69 -14.11
C TYR A 76 22.58 7.68 -12.60
N ASN A 77 21.88 6.84 -11.83
CA ASN A 77 22.08 6.73 -10.40
C ASN A 77 23.12 5.63 -10.10
N LYS A 78 24.40 6.03 -10.11
CA LYS A 78 25.53 5.10 -9.98
C LYS A 78 25.78 4.64 -8.54
N GLU A 79 25.32 5.42 -7.57
CA GLU A 79 25.50 5.08 -6.15
C GLU A 79 24.27 4.33 -5.63
N PRO A 80 24.46 3.23 -4.87
CA PRO A 80 23.37 2.55 -4.20
C PRO A 80 22.67 3.49 -3.21
N MET A 81 21.34 3.44 -3.19
CA MET A 81 20.52 4.20 -2.25
C MET A 81 20.62 3.61 -0.85
N ASN A 82 20.92 4.43 0.15
CA ASN A 82 20.90 4.05 1.56
C ASN A 82 19.46 4.13 2.10
N LEU A 83 18.84 2.98 2.33
CA LEU A 83 17.49 2.86 2.85
C LEU A 83 17.52 2.42 4.32
N LEU A 84 16.95 3.25 5.20
CA LEU A 84 16.81 2.97 6.62
C LEU A 84 15.39 2.53 6.94
N PHE A 85 15.22 1.37 7.57
CA PHE A 85 13.96 1.01 8.22
C PHE A 85 14.04 1.31 9.72
N ALA A 86 13.08 2.06 10.26
CA ALA A 86 13.01 2.35 11.69
C ALA A 86 11.74 1.75 12.28
N SER A 87 11.88 0.84 13.24
CA SER A 87 10.73 0.20 13.87
C SER A 87 11.07 -0.60 15.13
N HIS A 88 10.04 -0.86 15.94
CA HIS A 88 10.10 -1.83 17.03
C HIS A 88 9.68 -3.24 16.59
N ASP A 89 8.94 -3.36 15.47
CA ASP A 89 8.43 -4.64 14.96
C ASP A 89 8.32 -4.61 13.43
N LEU A 90 9.07 -5.47 12.75
CA LEU A 90 9.14 -5.53 11.28
C LEU A 90 8.39 -6.71 10.67
N LYS A 91 7.49 -7.39 11.41
CA LYS A 91 6.81 -8.62 10.95
C LYS A 91 6.03 -8.49 9.63
N PHE A 92 5.63 -7.28 9.22
CA PHE A 92 4.94 -7.03 7.94
C PHE A 92 5.87 -6.57 6.82
N MET A 93 7.16 -6.43 7.13
CA MET A 93 8.17 -5.86 6.24
C MET A 93 9.29 -6.85 5.92
N THR A 94 9.38 -8.01 6.58
CA THR A 94 10.48 -8.97 6.39
C THR A 94 10.70 -9.32 4.92
N ASP A 95 9.65 -9.77 4.21
CA ASP A 95 9.77 -10.20 2.81
C ASP A 95 10.17 -9.03 1.88
N ILE A 96 9.69 -7.82 2.19
CA ILE A 96 10.04 -6.60 1.46
C ILE A 96 11.50 -6.23 1.72
N ILE A 97 11.94 -6.26 2.98
CA ILE A 97 13.30 -5.95 3.38
C ILE A 97 14.27 -6.94 2.73
N ASP A 98 13.97 -8.23 2.77
CA ASP A 98 14.79 -9.29 2.16
C ASP A 98 14.92 -9.07 0.64
N TYR A 99 13.80 -8.76 -0.04
CA TYR A 99 13.82 -8.43 -1.46
C TYR A 99 14.69 -7.21 -1.76
N LEU A 100 14.59 -6.14 -0.96
CA LEU A 100 15.34 -4.90 -1.15
C LEU A 100 16.82 -5.09 -0.83
N GLN A 101 17.16 -5.87 0.19
CA GLN A 101 18.55 -6.24 0.54
C GLN A 101 19.24 -7.03 -0.56
N ALA A 102 18.50 -7.83 -1.33
CA ALA A 102 19.03 -8.56 -2.47
C ALA A 102 19.31 -7.67 -3.70
N GLN A 103 18.87 -6.41 -3.70
CA GLN A 103 19.09 -5.50 -4.82
C GLN A 103 20.48 -4.86 -4.75
N PRO A 104 21.28 -4.89 -5.85
CA PRO A 104 22.64 -4.33 -5.84
C PRO A 104 22.67 -2.80 -5.72
N TRP A 105 21.54 -2.14 -5.93
CA TRP A 105 21.38 -0.68 -5.92
C TRP A 105 20.74 -0.15 -4.62
N ILE A 106 20.52 -1.01 -3.61
CA ILE A 106 20.02 -0.59 -2.29
C ILE A 106 20.96 -1.12 -1.21
N LYS A 107 21.32 -0.25 -0.27
CA LYS A 107 21.92 -0.65 1.00
C LYS A 107 20.88 -0.47 2.09
N VAL A 108 20.61 -1.51 2.87
CA VAL A 108 19.60 -1.45 3.93
C VAL A 108 20.26 -1.44 5.30
N LYS A 109 19.81 -0.54 6.18
CA LYS A 109 20.05 -0.63 7.63
C LYS A 109 18.73 -0.61 8.38
N ILE A 110 18.74 -1.12 9.59
CA ILE A 110 17.58 -1.14 10.48
C ILE A 110 17.92 -0.40 11.77
N ASP A 111 17.08 0.55 12.14
CA ASP A 111 17.02 1.16 13.46
C ASP A 111 15.96 0.43 14.30
N HIS A 112 16.42 -0.40 15.24
CA HIS A 112 15.56 -1.19 16.11
C HIS A 112 15.20 -0.42 17.38
N TRP A 113 13.91 -0.14 17.54
CA TRP A 113 13.36 0.54 18.71
C TRP A 113 12.91 -0.50 19.75
N SER A 114 13.08 -0.23 21.03
CA SER A 114 12.73 -1.20 22.09
C SER A 114 11.21 -1.30 22.28
N ASN A 115 10.49 -0.20 22.05
CA ASN A 115 9.04 -0.14 22.09
C ASN A 115 8.51 1.00 21.19
N HIS A 116 7.27 1.43 21.41
CA HIS A 116 6.63 2.46 20.59
C HIS A 116 7.29 3.85 20.68
N THR A 117 8.14 4.11 21.68
CA THR A 117 8.71 5.45 21.96
C THR A 117 10.18 5.45 22.33
N GLU A 118 10.73 4.33 22.83
CA GLU A 118 12.10 4.25 23.31
C GLU A 118 13.06 3.74 22.24
N HIS A 119 14.20 4.41 22.13
CA HIS A 119 15.28 4.12 21.19
C HIS A 119 16.61 4.70 21.68
N ASP A 120 17.70 4.28 21.05
CA ASP A 120 19.01 4.91 21.22
C ASP A 120 19.11 6.13 20.30
N ALA A 121 18.92 7.32 20.87
CA ALA A 121 18.93 8.57 20.10
C ALA A 121 20.27 8.85 19.39
N ALA A 122 21.40 8.45 19.98
CA ALA A 122 22.70 8.62 19.34
C ALA A 122 22.82 7.69 18.12
N LYS A 123 22.34 6.45 18.25
CA LYS A 123 22.31 5.50 17.14
C LYS A 123 21.36 5.93 16.03
N SER A 124 20.15 6.37 16.36
CA SER A 124 19.20 6.87 15.37
C SER A 124 19.74 8.11 14.65
N GLN A 125 20.49 8.98 15.35
CA GLN A 125 21.17 10.09 14.68
C GLN A 125 22.25 9.60 13.70
N GLU A 126 23.10 8.64 14.07
CA GLU A 126 24.10 8.07 13.15
C GLU A 126 23.44 7.44 11.90
N LEU A 127 22.33 6.72 12.09
CA LEU A 127 21.59 6.10 11.00
C LEU A 127 20.88 7.13 10.12
N LEU A 128 20.36 8.20 10.73
CA LEU A 128 19.82 9.35 10.03
C LEU A 128 20.87 10.02 9.15
N GLU A 129 22.10 10.23 9.65
CA GLU A 129 23.18 10.83 8.85
C GLU A 129 23.57 9.99 7.63
N TRP A 130 23.38 8.66 7.72
CA TRP A 130 23.73 7.71 6.67
C TRP A 130 22.63 7.53 5.59
N ALA A 131 21.36 7.73 5.93
CA ALA A 131 20.23 7.38 5.07
C ALA A 131 19.96 8.42 3.98
N ASP A 132 19.59 7.97 2.78
CA ASP A 132 18.98 8.81 1.75
C ASP A 132 17.45 8.77 1.86
N MET A 133 16.91 7.60 2.24
CA MET A 133 15.50 7.36 2.47
C MET A 133 15.28 6.66 3.81
N ILE A 134 14.26 7.10 4.52
CA ILE A 134 13.84 6.57 5.82
C ILE A 134 12.43 6.03 5.68
N PHE A 135 12.23 4.81 6.15
CA PHE A 135 10.95 4.12 6.20
C PHE A 135 10.61 3.78 7.65
N CYS A 136 9.63 4.48 8.21
CA CYS A 136 9.09 4.15 9.53
C CYS A 136 7.99 3.10 9.40
N GLU A 137 8.28 1.88 9.83
CA GLU A 137 7.26 0.84 9.98
C GLU A 137 6.59 0.99 11.36
N TRP A 138 5.26 0.99 11.36
CA TRP A 138 4.42 1.53 12.43
C TRP A 138 4.63 3.04 12.61
N GLY A 139 3.57 3.83 12.48
CA GLY A 139 3.64 5.28 12.60
C GLY A 139 3.62 5.77 14.05
N LEU A 140 4.55 5.30 14.88
CA LEU A 140 4.55 5.61 16.31
C LEU A 140 5.64 6.63 16.65
N GLY A 141 6.39 6.42 17.73
CA GLY A 141 7.47 7.32 18.17
C GLY A 141 8.58 7.49 17.14
N ASN A 142 8.90 6.45 16.36
CA ASN A 142 9.82 6.50 15.23
C ASN A 142 9.41 7.57 14.21
N ALA A 143 8.17 7.58 13.74
CA ALA A 143 7.67 8.57 12.80
C ALA A 143 7.70 9.99 13.39
N VAL A 144 7.38 10.15 14.68
CA VAL A 144 7.49 11.44 15.38
C VAL A 144 8.93 11.92 15.43
N TRP A 145 9.88 11.05 15.78
CA TRP A 145 11.28 11.42 15.90
C TRP A 145 11.89 11.74 14.53
N TYR A 146 11.77 10.83 13.56
CA TYR A 146 12.34 11.03 12.23
C TYR A 146 11.71 12.22 11.50
N SER A 147 10.41 12.49 11.62
CA SER A 147 9.80 13.68 11.00
C SER A 147 10.34 15.01 11.56
N LYS A 148 10.90 15.01 12.78
CA LYS A 148 11.51 16.19 13.40
C LYS A 148 13.00 16.37 13.09
N HIS A 149 13.69 15.30 12.68
CA HIS A 149 15.14 15.31 12.48
C HIS A 149 15.56 15.12 11.01
N LYS A 150 14.66 14.61 10.15
CA LYS A 150 14.87 14.42 8.71
C LYS A 150 15.50 15.67 8.07
N LYS A 151 16.52 15.45 7.25
CA LYS A 151 17.19 16.50 6.46
C LYS A 151 16.46 16.79 5.14
N PRO A 152 16.68 17.97 4.53
CA PRO A 152 15.98 18.38 3.31
C PRO A 152 16.21 17.48 2.08
N ASP A 153 17.38 16.85 1.98
CA ASP A 153 17.81 15.97 0.90
C ASP A 153 17.28 14.53 1.04
N GLN A 154 16.69 14.20 2.19
CA GLN A 154 16.20 12.86 2.47
C GLN A 154 14.73 12.69 2.10
N LYS A 155 14.30 11.42 2.02
CA LYS A 155 12.89 11.03 1.91
C LYS A 155 12.41 10.32 3.17
N LEU A 156 11.18 10.61 3.60
CA LEU A 156 10.56 9.97 4.76
C LEU A 156 9.20 9.38 4.40
N LEU A 157 9.10 8.05 4.50
CA LEU A 157 7.88 7.28 4.33
C LEU A 157 7.45 6.72 5.69
N VAL A 158 6.15 6.78 5.99
CA VAL A 158 5.60 6.26 7.24
C VAL A 158 4.47 5.30 6.93
N ARG A 159 4.57 4.04 7.36
CA ARG A 159 3.49 3.05 7.22
C ARG A 159 2.66 2.96 8.49
N VAL A 160 1.34 3.10 8.35
CA VAL A 160 0.39 3.14 9.46
C VAL A 160 -0.63 2.01 9.37
N HIS A 161 -1.00 1.50 10.54
CA HIS A 161 -1.92 0.39 10.75
C HIS A 161 -3.13 0.83 11.60
N ALA A 162 -3.84 -0.14 12.17
CA ALA A 162 -5.01 0.11 13.00
C ALA A 162 -4.68 0.67 14.40
N GLN A 163 -3.43 0.59 14.86
CA GLN A 163 -3.06 1.01 16.20
C GLN A 163 -2.94 2.53 16.29
N GLU A 164 -2.34 3.14 15.28
CA GLU A 164 -1.94 4.55 15.23
C GLU A 164 -3.12 5.48 15.46
N LYS A 165 -4.30 5.15 14.90
CA LYS A 165 -5.54 5.93 15.08
C LYS A 165 -6.03 6.02 16.53
N ARG A 166 -5.50 5.19 17.43
CA ARG A 166 -5.82 5.15 18.86
C ARG A 166 -4.72 5.76 19.73
N THR A 167 -3.70 6.34 19.12
CA THR A 167 -2.53 6.92 19.81
C THR A 167 -2.41 8.41 19.52
N GLN A 168 -1.59 9.10 20.31
CA GLN A 168 -1.32 10.52 20.09
C GLN A 168 -0.21 10.78 19.05
N HIS A 169 0.54 9.75 18.63
CA HIS A 169 1.71 9.93 17.76
C HIS A 169 1.41 10.67 16.45
N PRO A 170 0.34 10.36 15.70
CA PRO A 170 0.04 11.05 14.45
C PRO A 170 -0.17 12.56 14.59
N PHE A 171 -0.66 13.02 15.74
CA PHE A 171 -0.86 14.44 16.03
C PHE A 171 0.44 15.19 16.35
N HIS A 172 1.54 14.46 16.56
CA HIS A 172 2.86 15.01 16.85
C HIS A 172 3.82 14.94 15.67
N TYR A 173 3.37 14.45 14.51
CA TYR A 173 4.18 14.44 13.30
C TYR A 173 4.48 15.86 12.80
N ASN A 174 5.68 16.06 12.29
CA ASN A 174 5.92 17.14 11.34
C ASN A 174 5.49 16.67 9.93
N LEU A 175 4.22 16.90 9.58
CA LEU A 175 3.62 16.40 8.33
C LEU A 175 4.30 16.93 7.07
N GLU A 176 4.87 18.13 7.12
CA GLU A 176 5.59 18.70 5.99
C GLU A 176 6.87 17.91 5.67
N ALA A 177 7.56 17.40 6.69
CA ALA A 177 8.75 16.57 6.51
C ALA A 177 8.43 15.15 6.01
N ILE A 178 7.22 14.63 6.25
CA ILE A 178 6.82 13.31 5.77
C ILE A 178 6.43 13.41 4.29
N ASP A 179 7.12 12.67 3.42
CA ASP A 179 6.83 12.67 1.98
C ASP A 179 5.52 11.91 1.72
N HIS A 180 5.37 10.71 2.27
CA HIS A 180 4.12 9.95 2.19
C HIS A 180 3.80 9.12 3.44
N ILE A 181 2.50 8.98 3.71
CA ILE A 181 1.94 8.07 4.71
C ILE A 181 1.24 6.92 3.99
N ILE A 182 1.74 5.72 4.20
CA ILE A 182 1.25 4.48 3.62
C ILE A 182 0.19 3.89 4.54
N ALA A 183 -1.07 3.84 4.10
CA ALA A 183 -2.14 3.10 4.76
C ALA A 183 -2.21 1.66 4.23
N VAL A 184 -2.45 0.70 5.11
CA VAL A 184 -2.49 -0.73 4.77
C VAL A 184 -3.81 -1.23 4.19
N CYS A 185 -4.89 -0.45 4.35
CA CYS A 185 -6.18 -0.74 3.72
C CYS A 185 -7.01 0.55 3.59
N PRO A 186 -8.06 0.56 2.74
CA PRO A 186 -8.91 1.74 2.57
C PRO A 186 -9.52 2.25 3.89
N PHE A 187 -9.91 1.34 4.78
CA PHE A 187 -10.47 1.72 6.09
C PHE A 187 -9.47 2.51 6.94
N ILE A 188 -8.20 2.09 7.01
CA ILE A 188 -7.17 2.84 7.74
C ILE A 188 -6.88 4.17 7.06
N LEU A 189 -6.88 4.23 5.73
CA LEU A 189 -6.72 5.48 5.00
C LEU A 189 -7.79 6.50 5.41
N GLU A 190 -9.06 6.09 5.37
CA GLU A 190 -10.18 6.96 5.74
C GLU A 190 -10.13 7.38 7.21
N GLU A 191 -9.82 6.44 8.12
CA GLU A 191 -9.75 6.72 9.54
C GLU A 191 -8.60 7.66 9.91
N MET A 192 -7.43 7.51 9.29
CA MET A 192 -6.29 8.40 9.53
C MET A 192 -6.57 9.82 9.02
N HIS A 193 -7.26 9.95 7.89
CA HIS A 193 -7.73 11.26 7.43
C HIS A 193 -8.79 11.84 8.38
N ARG A 194 -9.80 11.06 8.76
CA ARG A 194 -10.93 11.52 9.58
C ARG A 194 -10.55 11.84 11.02
N ILE A 195 -9.74 11.01 11.66
CA ILE A 195 -9.39 11.11 13.08
C ILE A 195 -8.12 11.95 13.25
N CYS A 196 -7.06 11.60 12.53
CA CYS A 196 -5.75 12.22 12.68
C CYS A 196 -5.53 13.43 11.76
N GLN A 197 -6.53 13.80 10.95
CA GLN A 197 -6.49 14.95 10.04
C GLN A 197 -5.32 14.92 9.04
N ILE A 198 -4.87 13.71 8.68
CA ILE A 198 -3.80 13.53 7.70
C ILE A 198 -4.31 13.96 6.31
N PRO A 199 -3.60 14.86 5.59
CA PRO A 199 -4.04 15.29 4.27
C PRO A 199 -4.01 14.14 3.25
N ARG A 200 -5.09 13.98 2.46
CA ARG A 200 -5.19 12.89 1.47
C ARG A 200 -4.05 12.86 0.46
N HIS A 201 -3.54 14.02 0.06
CA HIS A 201 -2.44 14.11 -0.91
C HIS A 201 -1.10 13.57 -0.37
N LYS A 202 -0.95 13.44 0.96
CA LYS A 202 0.18 12.79 1.61
C LYS A 202 -0.01 11.28 1.71
N MET A 203 -1.23 10.77 1.49
CA MET A 203 -1.55 9.37 1.75
C MET A 203 -1.47 8.51 0.49
N ILE A 204 -0.93 7.31 0.64
CA ILE A 204 -0.92 6.28 -0.40
C ILE A 204 -1.40 4.95 0.19
N LEU A 205 -2.00 4.10 -0.65
CA LEU A 205 -2.51 2.80 -0.24
C LEU A 205 -1.54 1.71 -0.70
N ILE A 206 -0.92 1.01 0.25
CA ILE A 206 -0.10 -0.18 -0.03
C ILE A 206 -0.48 -1.26 0.99
N ALA A 207 -1.17 -2.28 0.50
CA ALA A 207 -1.62 -3.40 1.31
C ALA A 207 -0.44 -4.20 1.91
N ASN A 208 -0.70 -4.93 2.99
CA ASN A 208 0.26 -5.89 3.50
C ASN A 208 0.55 -6.95 2.44
N THR A 209 1.83 -7.29 2.29
CA THR A 209 2.27 -8.30 1.33
C THR A 209 2.02 -9.69 1.87
N ILE A 210 1.77 -10.62 0.97
CA ILE A 210 1.70 -12.05 1.26
C ILE A 210 2.42 -12.78 0.15
N ASP A 211 3.27 -13.75 0.51
CA ASP A 211 3.97 -14.58 -0.46
C ASP A 211 3.00 -15.62 -1.03
N THR A 212 2.38 -15.26 -2.14
CA THR A 212 1.37 -16.09 -2.81
C THR A 212 1.95 -17.36 -3.39
N GLU A 213 3.19 -17.34 -3.86
CA GLU A 213 3.83 -18.52 -4.47
C GLU A 213 4.17 -19.56 -3.40
N LYS A 214 4.71 -19.10 -2.26
CA LYS A 214 4.98 -19.97 -1.11
C LYS A 214 3.72 -20.59 -0.50
N LEU A 215 2.60 -19.87 -0.56
CA LEU A 215 1.32 -20.33 -0.01
C LEU A 215 0.49 -21.13 -1.01
N ASP A 216 0.78 -21.04 -2.32
CA ASP A 216 0.14 -21.84 -3.36
C ASP A 216 0.66 -23.29 -3.33
N ARG A 217 0.19 -24.03 -2.33
CA ARG A 217 0.60 -25.41 -2.05
C ARG A 217 -0.52 -26.37 -2.42
N PRO A 218 -0.20 -27.57 -2.93
CA PRO A 218 -1.21 -28.58 -3.22
C PRO A 218 -1.96 -28.96 -1.93
N LYS A 219 -3.27 -29.06 -2.04
CA LYS A 219 -4.14 -29.54 -0.97
C LYS A 219 -3.88 -31.02 -0.69
N GLN A 220 -3.89 -31.40 0.58
CA GLN A 220 -3.86 -32.81 0.98
C GLN A 220 -5.24 -33.45 0.79
N ALA A 221 -5.30 -34.78 0.73
CA ALA A 221 -6.57 -35.51 0.70
C ALA A 221 -7.34 -35.34 2.03
N ASN A 222 -8.66 -35.47 1.98
CA ASN A 222 -9.57 -35.47 3.14
C ASN A 222 -9.56 -34.17 3.97
N ILE A 223 -9.49 -33.00 3.32
CA ILE A 223 -9.51 -31.70 3.99
C ILE A 223 -10.87 -30.99 3.93
N ASP A 224 -11.88 -31.61 3.32
CA ASP A 224 -13.17 -30.98 2.99
C ASP A 224 -13.94 -30.50 4.23
N PHE A 225 -13.61 -31.06 5.39
CA PHE A 225 -14.24 -30.75 6.68
C PHE A 225 -13.30 -30.00 7.65
N ASN A 226 -12.16 -29.51 7.17
CA ASN A 226 -11.21 -28.78 8.01
C ASN A 226 -11.44 -27.28 7.91
N ILE A 227 -11.67 -26.63 9.05
CA ILE A 227 -11.82 -25.18 9.16
C ILE A 227 -10.64 -24.62 9.93
N GLY A 228 -10.04 -23.53 9.47
CA GLY A 228 -8.88 -22.91 10.11
C GLY A 228 -9.16 -21.49 10.56
N ILE A 229 -8.76 -21.15 11.80
CA ILE A 229 -8.68 -19.77 12.28
C ILE A 229 -7.25 -19.46 12.71
N CYS A 230 -6.69 -18.37 12.19
CA CYS A 230 -5.35 -17.92 12.48
C CYS A 230 -5.39 -16.65 13.34
N GLY A 231 -4.98 -16.77 14.60
CA GLY A 231 -4.94 -15.68 15.57
C GLY A 231 -6.30 -15.39 16.20
N VAL A 232 -6.46 -15.83 17.44
CA VAL A 232 -7.71 -15.69 18.22
C VAL A 232 -7.62 -14.62 19.31
N ILE A 233 -6.51 -13.88 19.33
CA ILE A 233 -6.23 -12.80 20.28
C ILE A 233 -5.95 -11.48 19.57
N PRO A 234 -6.34 -10.31 20.13
CA PRO A 234 -7.11 -10.09 21.37
C PRO A 234 -8.62 -10.26 21.15
N LYS A 235 -9.47 -10.01 22.17
CA LYS A 235 -10.91 -10.38 22.18
C LYS A 235 -11.72 -9.90 20.99
N ILE A 236 -11.31 -8.79 20.36
CA ILE A 236 -11.92 -8.30 19.11
C ILE A 236 -11.85 -9.30 17.96
N LYS A 237 -11.02 -10.34 18.08
CA LYS A 237 -10.96 -11.48 17.16
C LYS A 237 -12.15 -12.43 17.28
N GLY A 238 -12.99 -12.29 18.31
CA GLY A 238 -14.28 -12.96 18.40
C GLY A 238 -14.18 -14.49 18.41
N LEU A 239 -13.33 -15.04 19.28
CA LEU A 239 -13.20 -16.49 19.44
C LEU A 239 -14.52 -17.13 19.87
N ASP A 240 -15.24 -16.51 20.80
CA ASP A 240 -16.62 -16.85 21.18
C ASP A 240 -17.52 -17.06 19.96
N GLN A 241 -17.61 -16.04 19.08
CA GLN A 241 -18.45 -16.09 17.90
C GLN A 241 -18.01 -17.18 16.92
N ALA A 242 -16.69 -17.39 16.79
CA ALA A 242 -16.16 -18.46 15.96
C ALA A 242 -16.56 -19.85 16.50
N LEU A 243 -16.58 -20.02 17.82
CA LEU A 243 -17.01 -21.26 18.47
C LEU A 243 -18.52 -21.48 18.37
N ASP A 244 -19.34 -20.43 18.56
CA ASP A 244 -20.80 -20.51 18.39
C ASP A 244 -21.18 -20.94 16.96
N ILE A 245 -20.49 -20.37 15.96
CA ILE A 245 -20.69 -20.75 14.55
C ILE A 245 -20.23 -22.18 14.31
N PHE A 246 -19.07 -22.56 14.87
CA PHE A 246 -18.55 -23.92 14.72
C PHE A 246 -19.46 -24.95 15.40
N GLU A 247 -20.01 -24.67 16.57
CA GLU A 247 -20.93 -25.58 17.27
C GLU A 247 -22.18 -25.85 16.42
N GLN A 248 -22.80 -24.81 15.87
CA GLN A 248 -23.96 -24.95 14.99
C GLN A 248 -23.64 -25.77 13.72
N LEU A 249 -22.45 -25.55 13.14
CA LEU A 249 -22.00 -26.32 11.99
C LEU A 249 -21.74 -27.79 12.34
N TRP A 250 -21.10 -28.04 13.49
CA TRP A 250 -20.77 -29.37 13.97
C TRP A 250 -22.02 -30.17 14.35
N GLN A 251 -23.05 -29.52 14.88
CA GLN A 251 -24.37 -30.13 15.10
C GLN A 251 -25.04 -30.57 13.80
N THR A 252 -24.77 -29.89 12.69
CA THR A 252 -25.30 -30.24 11.37
C THR A 252 -24.50 -31.37 10.72
N ASP A 253 -23.17 -31.32 10.81
CA ASP A 253 -22.27 -32.36 10.31
C ASP A 253 -21.03 -32.47 11.23
N ASN A 254 -20.97 -33.56 11.99
CA ASN A 254 -19.94 -33.74 13.01
C ASN A 254 -18.55 -34.10 12.45
N ARG A 255 -18.40 -34.20 11.12
CA ARG A 255 -17.11 -34.38 10.47
C ARG A 255 -16.25 -33.12 10.50
N TYR A 256 -16.86 -31.94 10.67
CA TYR A 256 -16.12 -30.68 10.74
C TYR A 256 -15.14 -30.64 11.92
N THR A 257 -13.91 -30.21 11.66
CA THR A 257 -12.86 -30.01 12.66
C THR A 257 -12.33 -28.58 12.58
N LEU A 258 -12.36 -27.84 13.69
CA LEU A 258 -11.80 -26.49 13.81
C LEU A 258 -10.34 -26.54 14.28
N PHE A 259 -9.45 -25.98 13.47
CA PHE A 259 -8.04 -25.80 13.77
C PHE A 259 -7.75 -24.36 14.15
N ILE A 260 -7.29 -24.14 15.37
CA ILE A 260 -6.88 -22.83 15.87
C ILE A 260 -5.35 -22.73 15.82
N LYS A 261 -4.82 -21.79 15.02
CA LYS A 261 -3.39 -21.53 14.93
C LYS A 261 -3.07 -20.16 15.51
N GLY A 262 -2.25 -20.12 16.55
CA GLY A 262 -1.80 -18.87 17.17
C GLY A 262 -1.32 -19.09 18.61
N LYS A 263 -0.95 -18.00 19.29
CA LYS A 263 -0.74 -18.03 20.73
C LYS A 263 -2.09 -18.11 21.44
N LEU A 264 -2.14 -18.84 22.55
CA LEU A 264 -3.30 -18.82 23.43
C LEU A 264 -3.21 -17.62 24.38
N PRO A 265 -4.35 -17.14 24.93
CA PRO A 265 -4.36 -16.00 25.87
C PRO A 265 -3.37 -16.19 27.03
N LYS A 266 -3.31 -17.40 27.59
CA LYS A 266 -2.37 -17.78 28.67
C LYS A 266 -0.89 -17.60 28.33
N ASP A 267 -0.53 -17.63 27.05
CA ASP A 267 0.85 -17.49 26.58
C ASP A 267 1.26 -16.01 26.40
N VAL A 268 0.36 -15.07 26.72
CA VAL A 268 0.56 -13.63 26.49
C VAL A 268 0.27 -12.83 27.77
N PRO A 269 1.26 -12.70 28.69
CA PRO A 269 1.05 -12.12 30.01
C PRO A 269 0.45 -10.70 30.01
N TRP A 270 0.90 -9.83 29.10
CA TRP A 270 0.38 -8.46 29.01
C TRP A 270 -1.10 -8.40 28.61
N LEU A 271 -1.58 -9.39 27.85
CA LEU A 271 -2.97 -9.49 27.44
C LEU A 271 -3.82 -9.88 28.65
N MET A 272 -3.39 -10.90 29.40
CA MET A 272 -4.06 -11.37 30.63
C MET A 272 -3.99 -10.36 31.79
N GLY A 273 -3.06 -9.41 31.73
CA GLY A 273 -3.02 -8.26 32.62
C GLY A 273 -4.17 -7.28 32.41
N ARG A 274 -4.87 -7.32 31.28
CA ARG A 274 -6.04 -6.46 31.01
C ARG A 274 -7.31 -7.17 31.46
N THR A 275 -7.99 -6.63 32.47
CA THR A 275 -9.20 -7.21 33.07
C THR A 275 -10.25 -7.61 32.03
N ALA A 276 -10.58 -6.70 31.11
CA ALA A 276 -11.62 -6.95 30.11
C ALA A 276 -11.22 -7.93 29.00
N GLU A 277 -9.93 -8.28 28.86
CA GLU A 277 -9.47 -9.38 27.99
C GLU A 277 -9.53 -10.70 28.76
N ARG A 278 -9.03 -10.71 30.00
CA ARG A 278 -9.05 -11.89 30.87
C ARG A 278 -10.47 -12.42 31.10
N GLU A 279 -11.40 -11.55 31.49
CA GLU A 279 -12.82 -11.92 31.71
C GLU A 279 -13.46 -12.51 30.46
N TYR A 280 -13.10 -12.01 29.27
CA TYR A 280 -13.60 -12.55 28.01
C TYR A 280 -13.12 -13.99 27.78
N TYR A 281 -11.82 -14.26 27.92
CA TYR A 281 -11.28 -15.61 27.68
C TYR A 281 -11.55 -16.60 28.82
N GLU A 282 -11.92 -16.14 30.02
CA GLU A 282 -12.37 -17.02 31.11
C GLU A 282 -13.84 -17.44 30.94
N ALA A 283 -14.61 -16.70 30.15
CA ALA A 283 -16.02 -16.97 29.86
C ALA A 283 -16.25 -17.81 28.58
N VAL A 284 -15.21 -18.01 27.78
CA VAL A 284 -15.20 -18.75 26.50
C VAL A 284 -14.46 -20.07 26.68
#